data_AF-A0A382F8M8-F1
#
_entry.id   AF-A0A382F8M8-F1
#
_cell.length_a   1.000
_cell.length_b   1.000
_cell.length_c   1.000
_cell.angle_alpha   90.00
_cell.angle_beta   90.00
_cell.angle_gamma   90.00
#
_symmetry.space_group_name_H-M   'P 1'
#
loop_
_entity.id
_entity.type
_entity.pdbx_description
1 polymer ?
#
loop_
_entity_poly.entity_id
_entity_poly.type
_entity_poly.pdbx_seq_one_letter_code
_entity_poly.pdbx_strand_id
1 'polypeptide(L)' 'MRGDVVTEVDFLCERVIIDRIQKDFPDDAILAEESGETLGDVSKKWIIDPLDGSLNYSHGYPCY' A
#
# COMPACT_ATOMS: atom_id res chain seq x y z
N MET A 1 -4.22 15.99 -13.85
CA MET A 1 -4.04 16.45 -12.46
C MET A 1 -5.10 15.88 -11.50
N ARG A 2 -5.70 14.71 -11.77
CA ARG A 2 -6.59 14.02 -10.80
C ARG A 2 -5.94 12.77 -10.18
N GLY A 3 -4.91 12.23 -10.84
CA GLY A 3 -4.11 11.12 -10.31
C GLY A 3 -3.15 11.53 -9.21
N ASP A 4 -2.55 12.73 -9.29
CA ASP A 4 -1.48 13.15 -8.36
C ASP A 4 -1.88 13.13 -6.88
N VAL A 5 -3.12 13.51 -6.55
CA VAL A 5 -3.61 13.54 -5.16
C VAL A 5 -3.94 12.13 -4.65
N VAL A 6 -4.48 11.27 -5.52
CA VAL A 6 -4.83 9.89 -5.14
C VAL A 6 -3.54 9.11 -4.89
N THR A 7 -2.58 9.22 -5.80
CA THR A 7 -1.24 8.65 -5.67
C THR A 7 -0.51 9.13 -4.40
N GLU A 8 -0.60 10.41 -4.02
CA GLU A 8 0.01 10.88 -2.76
C GLU A 8 -0.62 10.21 -1.53
N VAL A 9 -1.95 10.05 -1.53
CA VAL A 9 -2.66 9.36 -0.45
C VAL A 9 -2.31 7.87 -0.42
N ASP A 10 -2.21 7.22 -1.58
CA ASP A 10 -1.77 5.82 -1.70
C ASP A 10 -0.40 5.60 -1.05
N PHE A 11 0.58 6.42 -1.38
CA PHE A 11 1.91 6.36 -0.78
C PHE A 11 1.90 6.60 0.75
N LEU A 12 1.07 7.53 1.23
CA LEU A 12 0.97 7.81 2.67
C LEU A 12 0.34 6.64 3.43
N CYS A 13 -0.71 6.04 2.89
CA CYS A 13 -1.35 4.85 3.43
C CYS A 13 -0.38 3.67 3.42
N GLU A 14 0.27 3.41 2.29
CA GLU A 14 1.23 2.34 2.10
C GLU A 14 2.35 2.40 3.15
N ARG A 15 2.95 3.58 3.35
CA ARG A 15 4.02 3.78 4.32
C ARG A 15 3.57 3.43 5.74
N VAL A 16 2.37 3.86 6.15
CA VAL A 16 1.84 3.57 7.50
C VAL A 16 1.63 2.06 7.69
N ILE A 17 1.14 1.36 6.66
CA ILE A 17 0.92 -0.08 6.71
C ILE A 17 2.28 -0.82 6.79
N ILE A 18 3.23 -0.47 5.92
CA ILE A 18 4.59 -1.04 5.89
C ILE A 18 5.28 -0.84 7.24
N ASP A 19 5.30 0.38 7.77
CA ASP A 19 5.93 0.71 9.06
C ASP A 19 5.33 -0.12 10.21
N ARG A 20 4.02 -0.39 10.16
CA ARG A 20 3.35 -1.20 11.16
C ARG A 20 3.70 -2.68 11.05
N ILE A 21 3.69 -3.23 9.84
CA ILE A 21 4.03 -4.63 9.59
C ILE A 21 5.48 -4.87 9.98
N GLN A 22 6.42 -4.04 9.52
CA GLN A 22 7.85 -4.22 9.82
C GLN A 22 8.17 -4.09 11.31
N LYS A 23 7.39 -3.33 12.07
CA LYS A 23 7.55 -3.24 13.53
C LYS A 23 7.20 -4.54 14.24
N ASP A 24 6.16 -5.24 13.79
CA ASP A 24 5.64 -6.46 14.44
C ASP A 24 6.21 -7.75 13.79
N PHE A 25 6.63 -7.67 12.51
CA PHE A 25 7.13 -8.76 11.65
C PHE A 25 8.34 -8.28 10.82
N PRO A 26 9.50 -8.02 11.45
CA PRO A 26 10.65 -7.41 10.78
C PRO A 26 11.29 -8.28 9.69
N ASP A 27 11.06 -9.60 9.72
CA ASP A 27 11.66 -10.55 8.79
C ASP A 27 10.76 -10.93 7.61
N ASP A 28 9.47 -10.56 7.64
CA ASP A 28 8.51 -10.93 6.60
C ASP A 28 8.73 -10.07 5.33
N ALA A 29 8.56 -10.68 4.15
CA ALA A 29 8.61 -9.95 2.88
C ALA A 29 7.31 -9.14 2.66
N ILE A 30 7.41 -8.00 1.97
CA ILE A 30 6.24 -7.17 1.62
C ILE A 30 6.28 -6.87 0.12
N LEU A 31 5.16 -7.01 -0.56
CA LEU A 31 4.92 -6.55 -1.92
C LEU A 31 3.79 -5.52 -1.88
N ALA A 32 4.12 -4.26 -2.11
CA ALA A 32 3.17 -3.15 -2.11
C ALA A 32 2.98 -2.60 -3.52
N GLU A 33 1.76 -2.17 -3.85
CA GLU A 33 1.38 -1.73 -5.20
C GLU A 33 2.25 -0.56 -5.71
N GLU A 34 2.51 0.43 -4.86
CA GLU A 34 3.16 1.68 -5.25
C GLU A 34 4.68 1.65 -5.07
N SER A 35 5.18 1.03 -3.98
CA SER A 35 6.64 0.95 -3.70
C SER A 35 7.32 -0.36 -4.10
N GLY A 36 6.57 -1.39 -4.50
CA GLY A 36 7.13 -2.67 -4.93
C GLY A 36 7.52 -3.59 -3.78
N GLU A 37 8.55 -4.42 -3.98
CA GLU A 37 8.89 -5.51 -3.05
C GLU A 37 10.04 -5.16 -2.09
N THR A 38 9.85 -5.44 -0.80
CA THR A 38 10.90 -5.39 0.23
C THR A 38 11.64 -6.72 0.35
N LEU A 39 12.91 -6.65 0.77
CA LEU A 39 13.67 -7.85 1.12
C LEU A 39 13.11 -8.46 2.42
N GLY A 40 13.00 -9.79 2.47
CA GLY A 40 12.49 -10.54 3.62
C GLY A 40 12.30 -12.02 3.30
N ASP A 41 11.78 -12.78 4.27
CA ASP A 41 11.40 -14.18 4.11
C ASP A 41 10.19 -14.30 3.17
N VAL A 42 10.46 -14.68 1.92
CA VAL A 42 9.43 -14.86 0.89
C VAL A 42 8.41 -15.95 1.21
N SER A 43 8.67 -16.82 2.19
CA SER A 43 7.69 -17.80 2.67
C SER A 43 6.57 -17.17 3.51
N LYS A 44 6.79 -15.95 4.00
CA LYS A 44 5.82 -15.12 4.74
C LYS A 44 5.77 -13.74 4.12
N LYS A 45 4.91 -13.59 3.10
CA LYS A 45 4.80 -12.39 2.30
C LYS A 45 3.46 -11.69 2.50
N TRP A 46 3.50 -10.39 2.76
CA TRP A 46 2.35 -9.49 2.79
C TRP A 46 2.17 -8.86 1.40
N ILE A 47 0.95 -8.90 0.84
CA ILE A 47 0.60 -8.21 -0.40
C ILE A 47 -0.33 -7.07 -0.02
N ILE A 48 0.04 -5.84 -0.37
CA ILE A 48 -0.64 -4.62 0.08
C ILE A 48 -1.12 -3.82 -1.12
N ASP A 49 -2.42 -3.51 -1.11
CA ASP A 49 -3.08 -2.52 -1.95
C ASP A 49 -3.66 -1.45 -0.98
N PRO A 50 -3.08 -0.23 -0.93
CA PRO A 50 -3.49 0.81 0.01
C PRO A 50 -4.86 1.44 -0.30
N LEU A 51 -5.30 1.45 -1.56
CA LEU A 51 -6.66 1.79 -1.99
C LEU A 51 -7.09 0.93 -3.19
N ASP A 52 -7.85 -0.13 -2.88
CA ASP A 52 -8.52 -0.93 -3.90
C ASP A 52 -9.69 -0.14 -4.50
N GLY A 53 -9.45 0.54 -5.62
CA GLY A 53 -10.44 1.40 -6.28
C GLY A 53 -10.10 2.88 -6.29
N SER A 54 -8.81 3.23 -6.36
CA SER A 54 -8.30 4.59 -6.64
C SER A 54 -9.08 5.35 -7.73
N LEU A 55 -9.65 4.66 -8.73
CA LEU A 55 -10.54 5.22 -9.75
C LEU A 55 -11.93 5.65 -9.21
N ASN A 56 -12.53 4.85 -8.33
CA ASN A 56 -13.79 5.18 -7.64
C ASN A 56 -13.58 6.30 -6.61
N TYR A 57 -12.46 6.25 -5.88
CA TYR A 57 -12.04 7.30 -4.95
C TYR A 57 -11.87 8.66 -5.66
N SER A 58 -11.20 8.69 -6.82
CA SER A 58 -10.99 9.91 -7.62
C SER A 58 -12.29 10.56 -8.12
N HIS A 59 -13.38 9.79 -8.18
CA HIS A 59 -14.71 10.22 -8.61
C HIS A 59 -15.67 10.50 -7.43
N GLY A 60 -15.23 10.30 -6.19
CA GLY A 60 -16.00 10.57 -4.97
C GLY A 60 -17.08 9.53 -4.66
N TYR A 61 -16.97 8.31 -5.19
CA TYR A 61 -17.88 7.23 -4.85
C TYR A 61 -17.48 6.58 -3.52
N PRO A 62 -18.41 6.28 -2.61
CA PRO A 62 -18.12 5.80 -1.25
C PRO A 62 -17.70 4.33 -1.16
N CYS A 63 -17.41 3.68 -2.29
CA CYS A 63 -17.01 2.27 -2.35
C CYS A 63 -15.59 2.19 -2.92
N TYR A 64 -14.62 2.15 -2.02
CA TYR A 64 -13.18 1.97 -2.19
C TYR A 64 -12.63 1.29 -0.92
#